data_AF-A0A2T4IGB9-F1
#
_entry.id   AF-A0A2T4IGB9-F1
#
_cell.length_a   1.000
_cell.length_b   1.000
_cell.length_c   1.000
_cell.angle_alpha   90.00
_cell.angle_beta   90.00
_cell.angle_gamma   90.00
#
_symmetry.space_group_name_H-M   'P 1'
#
loop_
_entity.id
_entity.type
_entity.pdbx_description
1 polymer ?
#
loop_
_entity_poly.entity_id
_entity_poly.type
_entity_poly.pdbx_seq_one_letter_code
_entity_poly.pdbx_strand_id
1 'polypeptide(L)'
;MKQQQGFTLIELVIVIVILGILAAVAVPKFVDLGRDAGNAAAQGIAGAVGSGSSINYATSRIPGKVAGTDFVAIAGGTTCTAAINGLIDPDVDAAKFTVSGGPIPVTSRGQSTNTCKIASTESGAATYDVIIIPTAD
;
A
#
# COMPACT_ATOMS: atom_id res chain seq x y z
N MET A 1 -26.85 57.42 9.31
CA MET A 1 -25.92 56.68 10.18
C MET A 1 -26.29 55.21 10.11
N LYS A 2 -25.41 54.34 9.60
CA LYS A 2 -25.66 52.88 9.55
C LYS A 2 -25.31 52.31 10.92
N GLN A 3 -26.27 51.68 11.60
CA GLN A 3 -26.00 50.96 12.84
C GLN A 3 -25.09 49.77 12.54
N GLN A 4 -23.91 49.76 13.13
CA GLN A 4 -23.00 48.63 13.08
C GLN A 4 -23.46 47.63 14.15
N GLN A 5 -24.17 46.59 13.73
CA GLN A 5 -24.54 45.47 14.60
C GLN A 5 -23.26 44.67 14.87
N GLY A 6 -22.70 44.81 16.07
CA GLY A 6 -21.59 44.00 16.54
C GLY A 6 -22.06 42.58 16.87
N PHE A 7 -21.20 41.59 16.64
CA PHE A 7 -21.43 40.20 17.02
C PHE A 7 -21.48 40.07 18.55
N THR A 8 -22.43 39.32 19.10
CA THR A 8 -22.54 39.16 20.55
C THR A 8 -21.50 38.16 21.07
N LEU A 9 -20.96 38.39 22.28
CA LEU A 9 -20.03 37.43 22.90
C LEU A 9 -20.67 36.05 23.08
N ILE A 10 -21.99 36.00 23.32
CA ILE A 10 -22.72 34.75 23.49
C ILE A 10 -22.85 33.97 22.17
N GLU A 11 -23.02 34.65 21.03
CA GLU A 11 -23.00 33.99 19.71
C GLU A 11 -21.65 33.34 19.44
N LEU A 12 -20.55 34.01 19.80
CA LEU A 12 -19.22 33.43 19.58
C LEU A 12 -19.01 32.19 20.47
N VAL A 13 -19.46 32.25 21.73
CA VAL A 13 -19.34 31.13 22.68
C VAL A 13 -20.18 29.93 22.26
N ILE A 14 -21.43 30.12 21.82
CA ILE A 14 -22.26 28.98 21.41
C ILE A 14 -21.71 28.30 20.16
N VAL A 15 -21.13 29.06 19.22
CA VAL A 15 -20.52 28.49 18.00
C VAL A 15 -19.34 27.58 18.35
N ILE A 16 -18.42 28.01 19.22
CA ILE A 16 -17.28 27.17 19.60
C ILE A 16 -17.71 25.93 20.40
N VAL A 17 -18.79 26.02 21.18
CA VAL A 17 -19.36 24.86 21.89
C VAL A 17 -19.93 23.84 20.91
N ILE A 18 -20.69 24.30 19.92
CA ILE A 18 -21.24 23.41 18.87
C ILE A 18 -20.10 22.77 18.07
N LEU A 19 -19.10 23.55 17.65
CA LEU A 19 -17.92 23.02 16.95
C LEU A 19 -17.14 22.02 17.81
N GLY A 20 -17.04 22.24 19.12
CA GLY A 20 -16.41 21.31 20.05
C GLY A 20 -17.12 19.96 20.12
N ILE A 21 -18.46 19.96 20.17
CA ILE A 21 -19.25 18.71 20.18
C ILE A 21 -19.10 17.96 18.84
N LEU A 22 -19.19 18.68 17.72
CA LEU A 22 -19.02 18.10 16.39
C LEU A 22 -17.62 17.50 16.22
N ALA A 23 -16.58 18.18 16.68
CA ALA A 23 -15.21 17.66 16.64
C ALA A 23 -15.05 16.40 17.49
N ALA A 24 -15.61 16.37 18.70
CA ALA A 24 -15.51 15.21 19.60
C ALA A 24 -16.09 13.92 18.99
N VAL A 25 -17.15 14.01 18.19
CA VAL A 25 -17.76 12.84 17.53
C VAL A 25 -17.17 12.54 16.15
N ALA A 26 -16.67 13.55 15.43
CA ALA A 26 -16.16 13.39 14.08
C ALA A 26 -14.71 12.85 14.05
N VAL A 27 -13.86 13.29 14.98
CA VAL A 27 -12.43 12.91 15.00
C VAL A 27 -12.21 11.40 15.08
N PRO A 28 -12.86 10.64 15.99
CA PRO A 28 -12.65 9.19 16.06
C PRO A 28 -13.00 8.49 14.75
N LYS A 29 -14.14 8.85 14.13
CA LYS A 29 -14.56 8.29 12.86
C LYS A 29 -13.59 8.61 11.72
N PHE A 30 -13.06 9.83 11.68
CA PHE A 30 -12.11 10.23 10.65
C PHE A 30 -10.80 9.44 10.75
N VAL A 31 -10.34 9.12 11.96
CA VAL A 31 -9.16 8.28 12.17
C VAL A 31 -9.42 6.85 11.69
N ASP A 32 -10.57 6.27 12.01
CA ASP A 32 -10.92 4.92 11.54
C ASP A 32 -11.05 4.84 10.01
N LEU A 33 -11.64 5.86 9.38
CA LEU A 33 -11.71 5.99 7.92
C LEU A 33 -10.32 6.02 7.25
N GLY A 34 -9.35 6.70 7.87
CA GLY A 34 -7.97 6.69 7.41
C GLY A 34 -7.39 5.27 7.39
N ARG A 35 -7.59 4.54 8.49
CA ARG A 35 -7.08 3.16 8.68
C ARG A 35 -7.69 2.20 7.69
N ASP A 36 -9.00 2.28 7.48
CA ASP A 36 -9.70 1.46 6.50
C ASP A 36 -9.23 1.78 5.06
N ALA A 37 -8.98 3.06 4.75
CA ALA A 37 -8.44 3.46 3.46
C ALA A 37 -7.02 2.92 3.24
N GLY A 38 -6.15 3.01 4.25
CA GLY A 38 -4.80 2.45 4.20
C GLY A 38 -4.80 0.93 4.00
N ASN A 39 -5.68 0.21 4.70
CA ASN A 39 -5.84 -1.23 4.56
C ASN A 39 -6.37 -1.61 3.16
N ALA A 40 -7.39 -0.92 2.66
CA ALA A 40 -7.92 -1.16 1.32
C ALA A 40 -6.87 -0.88 0.24
N ALA A 41 -6.06 0.16 0.40
CA ALA A 41 -4.96 0.47 -0.51
C ALA A 41 -3.87 -0.62 -0.48
N ALA A 42 -3.47 -1.09 0.71
CA ALA A 42 -2.51 -2.18 0.86
C ALA A 42 -3.00 -3.48 0.21
N GLN A 43 -4.29 -3.80 0.36
CA GLN A 43 -4.92 -4.93 -0.33
C GLN A 43 -4.90 -4.75 -1.86
N GLY A 44 -5.16 -3.54 -2.35
CA GLY A 44 -5.11 -3.21 -3.77
C GLY A 44 -3.71 -3.41 -4.35
N ILE A 45 -2.67 -2.93 -3.64
CA ILE A 45 -1.27 -3.15 -4.02
C ILE A 45 -0.97 -4.65 -4.02
N ALA A 46 -1.36 -5.38 -2.98
CA ALA A 46 -1.13 -6.83 -2.91
C ALA A 46 -1.76 -7.58 -4.11
N GLY A 47 -2.98 -7.23 -4.49
CA GLY A 47 -3.65 -7.78 -5.67
C GLY A 47 -2.96 -7.43 -6.99
N ALA A 48 -2.49 -6.18 -7.13
CA ALA A 48 -1.73 -5.73 -8.30
C ALA A 48 -0.41 -6.48 -8.44
N VAL A 49 0.33 -6.65 -7.35
CA VAL A 49 1.61 -7.36 -7.33
C VAL A 49 1.43 -8.85 -7.60
N GLY A 50 0.42 -9.49 -7.01
CA GLY A 50 0.12 -10.90 -7.29
C GLY A 50 -0.18 -11.14 -8.77
N SER A 51 -0.97 -10.24 -9.37
CA SER A 51 -1.25 -10.26 -10.81
C SER A 51 0.02 -10.02 -11.63
N GLY A 52 0.79 -8.99 -11.27
CA GLY A 52 2.06 -8.63 -11.91
C GLY A 52 3.06 -9.79 -11.87
N SER A 53 3.20 -10.47 -10.74
CA SER A 53 4.10 -11.63 -10.60
C SER A 53 3.70 -12.78 -11.53
N SER A 54 2.40 -13.05 -11.69
CA SER A 54 1.92 -14.13 -12.57
C SER A 54 2.16 -13.82 -14.05
N ILE A 55 1.91 -12.57 -14.47
CA ILE A 55 2.16 -12.09 -15.83
C ILE A 55 3.67 -12.07 -16.10
N ASN A 56 4.46 -11.55 -15.16
CA ASN A 56 5.90 -11.51 -15.27
C ASN A 56 6.49 -12.92 -15.47
N TYR A 57 6.01 -13.89 -14.68
CA TYR A 57 6.40 -15.28 -14.86
C TYR A 57 5.97 -15.84 -16.23
N ALA A 58 4.74 -15.58 -16.67
CA ALA A 58 4.26 -16.03 -17.97
C ALA A 58 5.13 -15.48 -19.12
N THR A 59 5.41 -14.16 -19.12
CA THR A 59 6.29 -13.52 -20.10
C THR A 59 7.69 -14.10 -20.09
N SER A 60 8.20 -14.40 -18.89
CA SER A 60 9.51 -15.01 -18.72
C SER A 60 9.62 -16.35 -19.48
N ARG A 61 8.53 -17.14 -19.54
CA ARG A 61 8.52 -18.47 -20.19
C ARG A 61 8.38 -18.41 -21.71
N ILE A 62 8.17 -17.22 -22.30
CA ILE A 62 8.07 -17.06 -23.75
C ILE A 62 9.47 -17.08 -24.37
N PRO A 63 9.74 -17.93 -25.37
CA PRO A 63 11.03 -17.95 -26.07
C PRO A 63 11.36 -16.60 -26.69
N GLY A 64 12.62 -16.14 -26.54
CA GLY A 64 13.10 -14.89 -27.11
C GLY A 64 12.84 -13.63 -26.25
N LYS A 65 12.19 -13.75 -25.09
CA LYS A 65 12.05 -12.64 -24.12
C LYS A 65 13.29 -12.47 -23.25
N VAL A 66 13.67 -11.22 -22.98
CA VAL A 66 14.90 -10.87 -22.26
C VAL A 66 14.58 -10.21 -20.91
N ALA A 67 15.27 -10.66 -19.87
CA ALA A 67 15.11 -10.12 -18.52
C ALA A 67 15.58 -8.66 -18.44
N GLY A 68 14.87 -7.82 -17.68
CA GLY A 68 15.13 -6.38 -17.56
C GLY A 68 14.60 -5.52 -18.71
N THR A 69 14.06 -6.12 -19.77
CA THR A 69 13.43 -5.40 -20.89
C THR A 69 11.99 -5.83 -21.11
N ASP A 70 11.74 -7.14 -21.22
CA ASP A 70 10.40 -7.69 -21.43
C ASP A 70 9.73 -8.14 -20.14
N PHE A 71 10.53 -8.51 -19.13
CA PHE A 71 10.07 -8.99 -17.83
C PHE A 71 11.10 -8.65 -16.76
N VAL A 72 10.66 -8.54 -15.52
CA VAL A 72 11.48 -8.27 -14.34
C VAL A 72 12.24 -9.54 -13.95
N ALA A 73 13.56 -9.46 -13.84
CA ALA A 73 14.39 -10.55 -13.35
C ALA A 73 14.23 -10.68 -11.82
N ILE A 74 13.59 -11.75 -11.36
CA ILE A 74 13.46 -12.07 -9.94
C ILE A 74 14.24 -13.35 -9.70
N ALA A 75 15.42 -13.19 -9.10
CA ALA A 75 16.35 -14.27 -8.81
C ALA A 75 16.27 -14.69 -7.34
N GLY A 76 16.87 -15.84 -7.03
CA GLY A 76 17.11 -16.23 -5.65
C GLY A 76 17.90 -15.17 -4.88
N GLY A 77 17.48 -14.85 -3.66
CA GLY A 77 18.10 -13.84 -2.82
C GLY A 77 17.56 -12.41 -3.02
N THR A 78 16.72 -12.16 -4.03
CA THR A 78 16.03 -10.86 -4.17
C THR A 78 15.16 -10.59 -2.94
N THR A 79 15.21 -9.37 -2.39
CA THR A 79 14.36 -9.00 -1.24
C THR A 79 12.92 -8.79 -1.70
N CYS A 80 11.96 -8.97 -0.77
CA CYS A 80 10.55 -8.70 -1.08
C CYS A 80 10.33 -7.30 -1.64
N THR A 81 10.95 -6.27 -1.04
CA THR A 81 10.81 -4.89 -1.53
C THR A 81 11.30 -4.72 -2.96
N ALA A 82 12.46 -5.28 -3.30
CA ALA A 82 13.01 -5.19 -4.65
C ALA A 82 12.17 -5.97 -5.66
N ALA A 83 11.68 -7.17 -5.29
CA ALA A 83 10.82 -7.96 -6.16
C ALA A 83 9.48 -7.26 -6.42
N ILE A 84 8.87 -6.67 -5.39
CA ILE A 84 7.60 -5.96 -5.50
C ILE A 84 7.76 -4.69 -6.35
N ASN A 85 8.73 -3.83 -6.04
CA ASN A 85 8.96 -2.59 -6.79
C ASN A 85 9.36 -2.86 -8.25
N GLY A 86 10.01 -3.99 -8.54
CA GLY A 86 10.23 -4.40 -9.92
C GLY A 86 8.92 -4.68 -10.67
N LEU A 87 7.90 -5.22 -9.99
CA LEU A 87 6.66 -5.72 -10.60
C LEU A 87 5.57 -4.67 -10.79
N ILE A 88 5.67 -3.51 -10.14
CA ILE A 88 4.66 -2.45 -10.22
C ILE A 88 5.31 -1.10 -10.52
N ASP A 89 4.59 -0.25 -11.26
CA ASP A 89 4.94 1.15 -11.45
C ASP A 89 3.69 2.00 -11.15
N PRO A 90 3.77 3.01 -10.28
CA PRO A 90 4.95 3.41 -9.50
C PRO A 90 5.29 2.43 -8.36
N ASP A 91 6.53 2.51 -7.87
CA ASP A 91 7.04 1.80 -6.69
C ASP A 91 6.13 1.97 -5.46
N VAL A 92 6.17 0.99 -4.55
CA VAL A 92 5.46 1.09 -3.26
C VAL A 92 6.01 2.26 -2.44
N ASP A 93 5.13 3.20 -2.09
CA ASP A 93 5.47 4.34 -1.22
C ASP A 93 5.79 3.87 0.20
N ALA A 94 7.09 3.83 0.52
CA ALA A 94 7.61 3.38 1.81
C ALA A 94 7.16 4.27 3.00
N ALA A 95 6.62 5.47 2.75
CA ALA A 95 6.03 6.30 3.81
C ALA A 95 4.63 5.82 4.21
N LYS A 96 3.92 5.14 3.30
CA LYS A 96 2.53 4.69 3.49
C LYS A 96 2.40 3.19 3.67
N PHE A 97 3.35 2.42 3.15
CA PHE A 97 3.30 0.96 3.19
C PHE A 97 4.63 0.37 3.61
N THR A 98 4.55 -0.73 4.35
CA THR A 98 5.68 -1.57 4.69
C THR A 98 5.61 -2.86 3.89
N VAL A 99 6.75 -3.26 3.34
CA VAL A 99 6.95 -4.55 2.73
C VAL A 99 7.82 -5.39 3.65
N SER A 100 7.38 -6.61 3.97
CA SER A 100 8.13 -7.55 4.81
C SER A 100 8.10 -8.97 4.24
N GLY A 101 8.99 -9.82 4.74
CA GLY A 101 9.17 -11.20 4.26
C GLY A 101 10.64 -11.56 4.14
N GLY A 102 10.92 -12.85 4.08
CA GLY A 102 12.27 -13.35 3.79
C GLY A 102 12.67 -13.03 2.35
N PRO A 103 13.97 -13.14 1.98
CA PRO A 103 14.37 -13.09 0.58
C PRO A 103 13.71 -14.23 -0.20
N ILE A 104 13.52 -14.02 -1.51
CA ILE A 104 13.06 -15.07 -2.42
C ILE A 104 14.05 -16.25 -2.32
N PRO A 105 13.59 -17.49 -2.05
CA PRO A 105 14.49 -18.63 -1.92
C PRO A 105 15.26 -18.89 -3.22
N VAL A 106 16.52 -19.32 -3.08
CA VAL A 106 17.42 -19.67 -4.18
C VAL A 106 16.99 -20.97 -4.83
N THR A 107 16.00 -20.88 -5.69
CA THR A 107 15.47 -22.01 -6.45
C THR A 107 15.37 -21.66 -7.91
N SER A 108 15.41 -22.68 -8.76
CA SER A 108 15.17 -22.51 -10.19
C SER A 108 13.84 -21.81 -10.48
N ARG A 109 13.77 -21.19 -11.65
CA ARG A 109 12.62 -20.45 -12.17
C ARG A 109 11.28 -21.15 -11.94
N GLY A 110 10.41 -20.53 -11.15
CA GLY A 110 9.07 -21.03 -10.83
C GLY A 110 9.00 -22.20 -9.85
N GLN A 111 10.10 -22.62 -9.20
CA GLN A 111 10.10 -23.74 -8.24
C GLN A 111 9.94 -23.34 -6.77
N SER A 112 9.98 -22.06 -6.41
CA SER A 112 9.59 -21.64 -5.06
C SER A 112 8.94 -20.28 -5.03
N THR A 113 7.72 -20.26 -4.51
CA THR A 113 6.98 -19.05 -4.21
C THR A 113 7.34 -18.57 -2.82
N ASN A 114 7.81 -17.32 -2.71
CA ASN A 114 7.91 -16.67 -1.41
C ASN A 114 6.64 -15.87 -1.13
N THR A 115 6.21 -15.87 0.13
CA THR A 115 5.11 -15.02 0.58
C THR A 115 5.69 -13.73 1.12
N CYS A 116 5.70 -12.70 0.28
CA CYS A 116 5.96 -11.33 0.70
C CYS A 116 4.69 -10.74 1.33
N LYS A 117 4.84 -9.78 2.21
CA LYS A 117 3.75 -9.19 2.98
C LYS A 117 3.72 -7.69 2.77
N ILE A 118 2.54 -7.13 2.52
CA ILE A 118 2.31 -5.70 2.40
C ILE A 118 1.36 -5.26 3.52
N ALA A 119 1.71 -4.21 4.24
CA ALA A 119 0.83 -3.60 5.25
C ALA A 119 0.91 -2.07 5.16
N SER A 120 -0.18 -1.39 5.53
CA SER A 120 -0.14 0.07 5.76
C SER A 120 0.81 0.41 6.92
N THR A 121 1.38 1.62 6.92
CA THR A 121 2.14 2.17 8.06
C THR A 121 1.25 2.65 9.20
N GLU A 122 -0.08 2.64 9.01
CA GLU A 122 -1.04 3.06 10.01
C GLU A 122 -1.17 2.07 11.19
N SER A 123 -1.50 2.59 12.38
CA SER A 123 -1.65 1.77 13.59
C SER A 123 -2.78 0.75 13.41
N GLY A 124 -2.50 -0.53 13.70
CA GLY A 124 -3.47 -1.62 13.51
C GLY A 124 -3.66 -2.05 12.05
N ALA A 125 -2.69 -1.79 11.18
CA ALA A 125 -2.72 -2.20 9.78
C ALA A 125 -2.87 -3.73 9.63
N ALA A 126 -3.76 -4.12 8.72
CA ALA A 126 -3.85 -5.49 8.25
C ALA A 126 -2.64 -5.81 7.36
N THR A 127 -2.19 -7.06 7.40
CA THR A 127 -1.10 -7.54 6.56
C THR A 127 -1.65 -8.43 5.46
N TYR A 128 -1.23 -8.19 4.22
CA TYR A 128 -1.69 -8.89 3.03
C TYR A 128 -0.55 -9.70 2.42
N ASP A 129 -0.81 -10.98 2.21
CA ASP A 129 0.14 -11.93 1.65
C ASP A 129 0.12 -11.86 0.11
N VAL A 130 1.32 -11.80 -0.46
CA VAL A 130 1.58 -11.77 -1.89
C VAL A 130 2.56 -12.88 -2.22
N ILE A 131 2.16 -13.72 -3.16
CA ILE A 131 3.02 -14.75 -3.72
C ILE A 131 3.85 -14.15 -4.84
N ILE A 132 5.18 -14.23 -4.69
CA ILE A 132 6.13 -13.85 -5.74
C ILE A 132 6.69 -15.11 -6.39
N ILE A 133 6.63 -15.16 -7.73
CA ILE A 133 7.12 -16.27 -8.55
C ILE A 133 8.48 -15.89 -9.17
N PRO A 134 9.56 -16.66 -8.91
CA PRO A 134 10.88 -16.40 -9.49
C PRO A 134 10.88 -16.52 -11.01
N THR A 135 11.58 -15.60 -11.68
CA THR A 135 11.66 -15.50 -13.14
C THR A 135 13.09 -15.57 -13.68
N ALA A 136 14.09 -15.63 -12.80
CA ALA A 136 15.49 -15.90 -13.12
C ALA A 136 15.98 -17.13 -12.33
N ASP A 137 16.98 -17.81 -12.89
CA ASP A 137 17.73 -18.89 -12.23
C ASP A 137 18.94 -18.31 -11.46
#